data_AF-A0A352V3N4-F1
#
_entry.id   AF-A0A352V3N4-F1
#
_cell.length_a   1.000
_cell.length_b   1.000
_cell.length_c   1.000
_cell.angle_alpha   90.00
_cell.angle_beta   90.00
_cell.angle_gamma   90.00
#
_symmetry.space_group_name_H-M   'P 1'
#
loop_
_entity.id
_entity.type
_entity.pdbx_description
1 polymer ?
#
loop_
_entity_poly.entity_id
_entity_poly.type
_entity_poly.pdbx_seq_one_letter_code
_entity_poly.pdbx_strand_id
1 'polypeptide(L)'
;MADPRPIWNAHMAKLVAGLGGVDAASAVLEARWGQGSKGTVSKKMAGQLAWTLDDMWALTEAAQDFSLRDWIGDSSPRAAERLCLTQGVSDLVREMGEAVPALLALQAAPDDARLRGRAVQEVGDVRAVADRLEDYLGGGA
;
A
#
# COMPACT_ATOMS: atom_id res chain seq x y z
N MET A 1 16.89 9.54 3.97
CA MET A 1 15.77 9.35 3.03
C MET A 1 16.20 9.94 1.70
N ALA A 2 16.14 9.18 0.60
CA ALA A 2 16.48 9.72 -0.72
C ALA A 2 15.52 10.86 -1.09
N ASP A 3 15.98 11.83 -1.88
CA ASP A 3 15.15 12.92 -2.38
C ASP A 3 13.95 12.36 -3.20
N PRO A 4 12.69 12.62 -2.80
CA PRO A 4 11.52 12.06 -3.48
C PRO A 4 11.14 12.79 -4.77
N ARG A 5 11.72 13.97 -5.04
CA ARG A 5 11.35 14.82 -6.18
C ARG A 5 11.48 14.13 -7.54
N PRO A 6 12.49 13.28 -7.83
CA PRO A 6 12.55 12.54 -9.10
C PRO A 6 11.35 11.62 -9.32
N ILE A 7 10.88 10.94 -8.26
CA ILE A 7 9.72 10.05 -8.31
C ILE A 7 8.45 10.88 -8.55
N TRP A 8 8.26 11.96 -7.79
CA TRP A 8 7.14 12.88 -8.01
C TRP A 8 7.09 13.40 -9.44
N ASN A 9 8.23 13.88 -9.97
CA ASN A 9 8.29 14.38 -11.33
C ASN A 9 7.96 13.30 -12.37
N ALA A 10 8.35 12.04 -12.14
CA ALA A 10 8.00 10.93 -13.02
C ALA A 10 6.48 10.65 -13.01
N HIS A 11 5.85 10.60 -11.83
CA HIS A 11 4.40 10.44 -11.73
C HIS A 11 3.66 11.62 -12.38
N MET A 12 4.08 12.85 -12.11
CA MET A 12 3.47 14.03 -12.71
C MET A 12 3.63 14.06 -14.22
N ALA A 13 4.78 13.64 -14.75
CA ALA A 13 4.98 13.53 -16.19
C ALA A 13 4.03 12.53 -16.84
N LYS A 14 3.81 11.38 -16.19
CA LYS A 14 2.81 10.39 -16.63
C LYS A 14 1.39 10.96 -16.61
N LEU A 15 1.00 11.65 -15.53
CA LEU A 15 -0.32 12.28 -15.42
C LEU A 15 -0.55 13.33 -16.51
N VAL A 16 0.42 14.22 -16.71
CA VAL A 16 0.37 15.26 -17.76
C VAL A 16 0.27 14.62 -19.14
N ALA A 17 1.03 13.57 -19.42
CA ALA A 17 0.92 12.84 -20.69
C ALA A 17 -0.46 12.18 -20.86
N GLY A 18 -0.99 11.54 -19.81
CA GLY A 18 -2.30 10.90 -19.82
C GLY A 18 -3.46 11.88 -20.03
N LEU A 19 -3.33 13.12 -19.57
CA LEU A 19 -4.30 14.19 -19.79
C LEU A 19 -4.27 14.78 -21.21
N GLY A 20 -3.28 14.43 -22.04
CA GLY A 20 -3.09 15.00 -23.38
C GLY A 20 -2.01 16.09 -23.46
N GLY A 21 -1.16 16.19 -22.45
CA GLY A 21 0.03 17.05 -22.45
C GLY A 21 -0.13 18.35 -21.66
N VAL A 22 0.86 19.23 -21.82
CA VAL A 22 1.02 20.46 -21.02
C VAL A 22 -0.19 21.39 -21.14
N ASP A 23 -0.76 21.51 -22.33
CA ASP A 23 -1.93 22.39 -22.56
C ASP A 23 -3.16 21.91 -21.79
N ALA A 24 -3.46 20.61 -21.85
CA ALA A 24 -4.58 20.03 -21.09
C ALA A 24 -4.36 20.14 -19.58
N ALA A 25 -3.14 19.85 -19.10
CA ALA A 25 -2.80 20.00 -17.68
C ALA A 25 -2.93 21.46 -17.21
N SER A 26 -2.52 22.44 -18.04
CA SER A 26 -2.70 23.85 -17.71
C SER A 26 -4.16 24.24 -17.61
N ALA A 27 -5.01 23.75 -18.52
CA ALA A 27 -6.45 24.00 -18.49
C ALA A 27 -7.10 23.42 -17.23
N VAL A 28 -6.66 22.24 -16.76
CA VAL A 28 -7.14 21.65 -15.50
C VAL A 28 -6.80 22.53 -14.32
N LEU A 29 -5.55 23.00 -14.21
CA LEU A 29 -5.11 23.84 -13.09
C LEU A 29 -5.80 25.20 -13.11
N GLU A 30 -5.91 25.84 -14.28
CA GLU A 30 -6.64 27.09 -14.46
C GLU A 30 -8.12 26.94 -14.09
N ALA A 31 -8.79 25.87 -14.54
CA ALA A 31 -10.20 25.63 -14.21
C ALA A 31 -10.43 25.43 -12.71
N ARG A 32 -9.46 24.87 -12.00
CA ARG A 32 -9.61 24.54 -10.58
C ARG A 32 -9.19 25.69 -9.66
N TRP A 33 -8.09 26.36 -9.96
CA TRP A 33 -7.46 27.33 -9.08
C TRP A 33 -7.43 28.77 -9.63
N GLY A 34 -7.92 28.99 -10.86
CA GLY A 34 -7.82 30.28 -11.54
C GLY A 34 -6.38 30.69 -11.88
N GLN A 35 -5.45 29.74 -11.82
CA GLN A 35 -4.03 29.90 -12.12
C GLN A 35 -3.45 28.55 -12.58
N GLY A 36 -2.54 28.57 -13.54
CA GLY A 36 -2.03 27.32 -14.10
C GLY A 36 -1.45 27.41 -15.50
N SER A 37 -0.85 28.53 -15.90
CA SER A 37 -0.38 28.72 -17.28
C SER A 37 0.50 27.59 -17.84
N LYS A 38 0.46 27.39 -19.17
CA LYS A 38 1.35 26.45 -19.88
C LYS A 38 2.82 26.62 -19.50
N GLY A 39 3.28 27.86 -19.34
CA GLY A 39 4.66 28.17 -18.95
C GLY A 39 5.00 27.67 -17.54
N THR A 40 4.06 27.75 -16.60
CA THR A 40 4.21 27.21 -15.24
C THR A 40 4.33 25.69 -15.28
N VAL A 41 3.43 25.02 -16.00
CA VAL A 41 3.45 23.56 -16.14
C VAL A 41 4.73 23.08 -16.82
N SER A 42 5.18 23.73 -17.89
CA SER A 42 6.46 23.40 -18.55
C SER A 42 7.67 23.54 -17.63
N LYS A 43 7.72 24.60 -16.81
CA LYS A 43 8.81 24.77 -15.83
C LYS A 43 8.78 23.70 -14.74
N LYS A 44 7.59 23.29 -14.28
CA LYS A 44 7.43 22.18 -13.33
C LYS A 44 7.88 20.85 -13.94
N MET A 45 7.50 20.58 -15.18
CA MET A 45 7.94 19.40 -15.94
C MET A 45 9.46 19.36 -16.17
N ALA A 46 10.09 20.51 -16.36
CA ALA A 46 11.55 20.63 -16.48
C ALA A 46 12.28 20.59 -15.12
N GLY A 47 11.57 20.42 -14.01
CA GLY A 47 12.14 20.43 -12.65
C GLY A 47 12.63 21.81 -12.17
N GLN A 48 12.33 22.87 -12.91
CA GLN A 48 12.69 24.25 -12.56
C GLN A 48 11.77 24.83 -11.48
N LEU A 49 10.56 24.30 -11.38
CA LEU A 49 9.59 24.60 -10.32
C LEU A 49 9.12 23.30 -9.67
N ALA A 50 8.88 23.34 -8.37
CA ALA A 50 8.28 22.20 -7.68
C ALA A 50 6.78 22.10 -7.97
N TRP A 51 6.27 20.87 -8.00
CA TRP A 51 4.84 20.62 -7.91
C TRP A 51 4.36 20.90 -6.49
N THR A 52 3.26 21.65 -6.36
CA THR A 52 2.59 21.81 -5.06
C THR A 52 1.64 20.63 -4.84
N LEU A 53 1.26 20.38 -3.58
CA LEU A 53 0.28 19.33 -3.28
C LEU A 53 -1.05 19.58 -4.00
N ASP A 54 -1.46 20.85 -4.12
CA ASP A 54 -2.69 21.24 -4.80
C ASP A 54 -2.64 20.95 -6.30
N ASP A 55 -1.48 21.14 -6.94
CA ASP A 55 -1.29 20.75 -8.35
C ASP A 55 -1.37 19.24 -8.52
N MET A 56 -0.68 18.50 -7.65
CA MET A 56 -0.64 17.03 -7.68
C MET A 56 -2.06 16.46 -7.51
N TRP A 57 -2.82 16.98 -6.54
CA TRP A 57 -4.18 16.54 -6.27
C TRP A 57 -5.12 16.84 -7.45
N ALA A 58 -5.07 18.06 -7.99
CA ALA A 58 -5.89 18.48 -9.10
C ALA A 58 -5.69 17.59 -10.35
N LEU A 59 -4.44 17.30 -10.69
CA LEU A 59 -4.09 16.51 -11.86
C LEU A 59 -4.35 15.02 -11.65
N THR A 60 -4.12 14.48 -10.45
CA THR A 60 -4.50 13.10 -10.10
C THR A 60 -6.00 12.88 -10.24
N GLU A 61 -6.83 13.78 -9.72
CA GLU A 61 -8.28 13.65 -9.86
C GLU A 61 -8.74 13.81 -11.30
N ALA A 62 -8.19 14.77 -12.05
CA ALA A 62 -8.55 14.94 -13.46
C ALA A 62 -8.16 13.73 -14.32
N ALA A 63 -7.02 13.10 -14.02
CA ALA A 63 -6.54 11.91 -14.74
C ALA A 63 -7.18 10.60 -14.24
N GLN A 64 -7.89 10.63 -13.10
CA GLN A 64 -8.36 9.44 -12.38
C GLN A 64 -7.22 8.41 -12.12
N ASP A 65 -5.98 8.89 -11.95
CA ASP A 65 -4.79 8.07 -11.68
C ASP A 65 -4.22 8.43 -10.30
N PHE A 66 -4.51 7.56 -9.34
CA PHE A 66 -4.14 7.71 -7.93
C PHE A 66 -2.80 7.06 -7.57
N SER A 67 -2.01 6.61 -8.55
CA SER A 67 -0.74 5.91 -8.31
C SER A 67 0.26 6.70 -7.47
N LEU A 68 0.29 8.04 -7.62
CA LEU A 68 1.13 8.90 -6.79
C LEU A 68 0.65 8.94 -5.33
N ARG A 69 -0.67 8.98 -5.12
CA ARG A 69 -1.27 8.95 -3.78
C ARG A 69 -0.99 7.62 -3.10
N ASP A 70 -1.17 6.52 -3.82
CA ASP A 70 -0.92 5.17 -3.31
C ASP A 70 0.55 5.01 -2.95
N TRP A 71 1.47 5.45 -3.83
CA TRP A 71 2.90 5.43 -3.55
C TRP A 71 3.27 6.26 -2.32
N ILE A 72 2.70 7.46 -2.14
CA ILE A 72 2.93 8.28 -0.93
C ILE A 72 2.39 7.58 0.31
N GLY A 73 1.19 6.97 0.21
CA GLY A 73 0.59 6.19 1.29
C GLY A 73 1.45 5.01 1.70
N ASP A 74 1.90 4.23 0.73
CA ASP A 74 2.71 3.02 0.92
C ASP A 74 4.15 3.34 1.37
N SER A 75 4.66 4.53 1.03
CA SER A 75 5.98 5.01 1.46
C SER A 75 6.00 5.56 2.89
N SER A 76 4.84 5.57 3.56
CA SER A 76 4.74 5.94 4.97
C SER A 76 5.33 4.85 5.87
N PRO A 77 6.12 5.19 6.92
CA PRO A 77 6.51 4.23 7.95
C PRO A 77 5.32 3.48 8.56
N ARG A 78 4.15 4.15 8.65
CA ARG A 78 2.91 3.50 9.10
C ARG A 78 2.38 2.45 8.12
N ALA A 79 2.64 2.57 6.82
CA ALA A 79 2.25 1.55 5.85
C ALA A 79 3.17 0.32 5.92
N ALA A 80 4.44 0.50 6.28
CA ALA A 80 5.35 -0.62 6.56
C ALA A 80 4.98 -1.39 7.84
N GLU A 81 4.29 -0.74 8.79
CA GLU A 81 3.79 -1.34 10.02
C GLU A 81 2.39 -1.96 9.88
N ARG A 82 1.63 -1.59 8.84
CA ARG A 82 0.29 -2.11 8.59
C ARG A 82 0.36 -3.55 8.10
N LEU A 83 -0.27 -4.46 8.83
CA LEU A 83 -0.53 -5.79 8.32
C LEU A 83 -1.32 -5.68 7.01
N CYS A 84 -0.76 -6.16 5.90
CA CYS A 84 -1.55 -6.31 4.68
C CYS A 84 -2.60 -7.40 4.95
N LEU A 85 -3.90 -7.07 4.87
CA LEU A 85 -4.97 -8.04 5.15
C LEU A 85 -4.81 -9.32 4.32
N THR A 86 -4.42 -9.19 3.05
CA THR A 86 -4.15 -10.34 2.18
C THR A 86 -3.01 -11.21 2.72
N GLN A 87 -1.94 -10.59 3.23
CA GLN A 87 -0.83 -11.31 3.84
C GLN A 87 -1.27 -12.00 5.14
N GLY A 88 -1.97 -11.29 6.02
CA GLY A 88 -2.47 -11.87 7.27
C GLY A 88 -3.41 -13.06 7.05
N VAL A 89 -4.33 -12.96 6.08
CA VAL A 89 -5.20 -14.08 5.68
C VAL A 89 -4.39 -15.25 5.10
N SER A 90 -3.36 -14.95 4.30
CA SER A 90 -2.50 -15.99 3.71
C SER A 90 -1.70 -16.74 4.77
N ASP A 91 -1.15 -16.01 5.75
CA ASP A 91 -0.46 -16.60 6.89
C ASP A 91 -1.41 -17.44 7.74
N LEU A 92 -2.64 -16.95 7.99
CA LEU A 92 -3.64 -17.70 8.76
C LEU A 92 -3.99 -19.04 8.08
N VAL A 93 -4.21 -19.02 6.77
CA VAL A 93 -4.48 -20.23 5.99
C VAL A 93 -3.30 -21.20 6.02
N ARG A 94 -2.06 -20.69 5.93
CA ARG A 94 -0.85 -21.51 6.02
C ARG A 94 -0.78 -22.21 7.38
N GLU A 95 -0.87 -21.46 8.49
CA GLU A 95 -0.78 -22.07 9.83
C GLU A 95 -1.94 -23.05 10.09
N MET A 96 -3.15 -22.76 9.62
CA MET A 96 -4.27 -23.71 9.70
C MET A 96 -3.97 -25.00 8.91
N GLY A 97 -3.31 -24.87 7.75
CA GLY A 97 -2.86 -25.99 6.94
C GLY A 97 -1.80 -26.87 7.62
N GLU A 98 -1.06 -26.34 8.59
CA GLU A 98 -0.06 -27.06 9.40
C GLU A 98 -0.69 -27.63 10.68
N ALA A 99 -1.61 -26.89 11.31
CA ALA A 99 -2.31 -27.31 12.53
C ALA A 99 -3.27 -28.48 12.33
N VAL A 100 -4.07 -28.47 11.27
CA VAL A 100 -5.04 -29.54 10.97
C VAL A 100 -4.36 -30.92 10.89
N PRO A 101 -3.31 -31.14 10.07
CA PRO A 101 -2.64 -32.44 10.01
C PRO A 101 -1.93 -32.82 11.31
N ALA A 102 -1.39 -31.85 12.07
CA ALA A 102 -0.78 -32.15 13.38
C ALA A 102 -1.81 -32.65 14.41
N LEU A 103 -3.01 -32.06 14.43
CA LEU A 103 -4.12 -32.51 15.27
C LEU A 103 -4.61 -33.90 14.85
N LEU A 104 -4.74 -34.16 13.55
CA LEU A 104 -5.13 -35.48 13.05
C LEU A 104 -4.07 -36.56 13.37
N ALA A 105 -2.79 -36.21 13.28
CA ALA A 105 -1.70 -37.12 13.67
C ALA A 105 -1.75 -37.45 15.17
N LEU A 106 -1.97 -36.45 16.03
CA LEU A 106 -2.16 -36.67 17.47
C LEU A 106 -3.39 -37.54 17.74
N GLN A 107 -4.50 -37.33 17.03
CA GLN A 107 -5.70 -38.15 17.19
C GLN A 107 -5.42 -39.63 16.85
N ALA A 108 -4.59 -39.89 15.83
CA ALA A 108 -4.21 -41.25 15.45
C ALA A 108 -3.29 -41.93 16.48
N ALA A 109 -2.51 -41.16 17.26
CA ALA A 109 -1.62 -41.67 18.30
C ALA A 109 -1.62 -40.74 19.55
N PRO A 110 -2.66 -40.81 20.40
CA PRO A 110 -2.90 -39.82 21.47
C PRO A 110 -1.87 -39.81 22.61
N ASP A 111 -1.14 -40.92 22.77
CA ASP A 111 -0.10 -41.10 23.79
C ASP A 111 1.30 -40.68 23.30
N ASP A 112 1.45 -40.27 22.04
CA ASP A 112 2.72 -39.79 21.51
C ASP A 112 2.97 -38.32 21.95
N ALA A 113 3.88 -38.16 22.90
CA ALA A 113 4.26 -36.85 23.45
C ALA A 113 4.84 -35.88 22.39
N ARG A 114 5.48 -36.38 21.32
CA ARG A 114 6.02 -35.53 20.25
C ARG A 114 4.91 -34.96 19.39
N LEU A 115 3.94 -35.79 19.03
CA LEU A 115 2.76 -35.35 18.28
C LEU A 115 1.93 -34.36 19.10
N ARG A 116 1.85 -34.57 20.42
CA ARG A 116 1.21 -33.63 21.33
C ARG A 116 1.92 -32.27 21.35
N GLY A 117 3.25 -32.28 21.48
CA GLY A 117 4.06 -31.06 21.46
C GLY A 117 3.90 -30.29 20.14
N ARG A 118 3.96 -31.00 19.01
CA ARG A 118 3.73 -30.41 17.69
C ARG A 118 2.33 -29.80 17.59
N ALA A 119 1.27 -30.56 17.91
CA ALA A 119 -0.09 -30.05 17.83
C ALA A 119 -0.31 -28.78 18.68
N VAL A 120 0.29 -28.71 19.88
CA VAL A 120 0.25 -27.50 20.72
C VAL A 120 0.96 -26.33 20.05
N GLN A 121 2.12 -26.57 19.44
CA GLN A 121 2.86 -25.53 18.72
C GLN A 121 2.06 -24.99 17.53
N GLU A 122 1.58 -25.86 16.63
CA GLU A 122 0.87 -25.42 15.42
C GLU A 122 -0.43 -24.67 15.77
N VAL A 123 -1.15 -25.08 16.82
CA VAL A 123 -2.33 -24.36 17.32
C VAL A 123 -1.94 -23.00 17.91
N GLY A 124 -0.78 -22.92 18.58
CA GLY A 124 -0.21 -21.67 19.07
C GLY A 124 0.13 -20.71 17.93
N ASP A 125 0.69 -21.21 16.84
CA ASP A 125 1.03 -20.41 15.67
C ASP A 125 -0.23 -19.86 14.98
N VAL A 126 -1.28 -20.68 14.80
CA VAL A 126 -2.60 -20.21 14.33
C VAL A 126 -3.13 -19.08 15.21
N ARG A 127 -3.06 -19.23 16.54
CA ARG A 127 -3.53 -18.21 17.49
C ARG A 127 -2.73 -16.92 17.35
N ALA A 128 -1.41 -17.00 17.24
CA ALA A 128 -0.56 -15.82 17.09
C ALA A 128 -0.88 -15.03 15.80
N VAL A 129 -1.25 -15.71 14.71
CA VAL A 129 -1.70 -15.01 13.49
C VAL A 129 -3.09 -14.43 13.64
N ALA A 130 -4.01 -15.16 14.28
CA ALA A 130 -5.37 -14.67 14.56
C ALA A 130 -5.35 -13.41 15.44
N ASP A 131 -4.56 -13.42 16.52
CA ASP A 131 -4.42 -12.28 17.43
C ASP A 131 -3.90 -11.04 16.66
N ARG A 132 -2.91 -11.19 15.78
CA ARG A 132 -2.40 -10.10 14.92
C ARG A 132 -3.45 -9.57 13.93
N LEU A 133 -4.30 -10.44 13.40
CA LEU A 133 -5.41 -10.05 12.52
C LEU A 133 -6.50 -9.31 13.29
N GLU A 134 -6.82 -9.74 14.51
CA GLU A 134 -7.77 -9.05 15.39
C GLU A 134 -7.26 -7.65 15.77
N ASP A 135 -5.99 -7.51 16.12
CA ASP A 135 -5.36 -6.22 16.38
C ASP A 135 -5.48 -5.29 15.17
N TYR A 136 -5.16 -5.79 13.98
CA TYR A 136 -5.31 -5.06 12.72
C TYR A 136 -6.76 -4.60 12.48
N LEU A 137 -7.73 -5.49 12.66
CA LEU A 137 -9.16 -5.19 12.49
C LEU A 137 -9.68 -4.21 13.56
N GLY A 138 -9.10 -4.25 14.76
CA GLY A 138 -9.38 -3.34 15.86
C GLY A 138 -8.78 -1.94 15.72
N GLY A 139 -8.00 -1.69 14.65
CA GLY A 139 -7.32 -0.42 14.40
C GLY A 139 -5.98 -0.26 15.13
N GLY A 140 -5.44 -1.36 15.68
CA GLY A 140 -4.09 -1.43 16.22
C GLY A 140 -3.07 -1.71 15.12
N ALA A 141 -2.42 -0.63 14.65
CA ALA A 141 -1.35 -0.55 13.66
C ALA A 141 -1.70 -0.96 12.20
#